data_AF-A0A0C2D5A9-F1
#
_entry.id   AF-A0A0C2D5A9-F1
#
_cell.length_a   1.000
_cell.length_b   1.000
_cell.length_c   1.000
_cell.angle_alpha   90.00
_cell.angle_beta   90.00
_cell.angle_gamma   90.00
#
_symmetry.space_group_name_H-M   'P 1'
#
loop_
_entity.id
_entity.type
_entity.pdbx_description
1 polymer ?
#
loop_
_entity_poly.entity_id
_entity_poly.type
_entity_poly.pdbx_seq_one_letter_code
_entity_poly.pdbx_strand_id
1 'polypeptide(L)'
;MAVKAVVALLLLMLPSSAPRLLCGVELITSNIMEMFVKLDCPDLYTRHKKCCTEHGVCYVFRKPYHECDRNYCGCVYKIAGKAGGTCQTHGENFCNLVKDTGRNVYHLHGRR
;
A
#
# COMPACT_ATOMS: atom_id res chain seq x y z
N MET A 1 31.11 4.88 33.03
CA MET A 1 31.09 4.22 31.69
C MET A 1 29.82 3.40 31.44
N ALA A 2 29.18 2.83 32.48
CA ALA A 2 27.94 2.04 32.34
C ALA A 2 26.73 2.83 31.78
N VAL A 3 26.56 4.10 32.15
CA VAL A 3 25.41 4.93 31.72
C VAL A 3 25.38 5.12 30.19
N LYS A 4 26.55 5.30 29.56
CA LYS A 4 26.65 5.46 28.10
C LYS A 4 26.25 4.19 27.35
N ALA A 5 26.56 3.02 27.91
CA ALA A 5 26.20 1.73 27.32
C ALA A 5 24.68 1.44 27.44
N VAL A 6 24.07 1.83 28.56
CA VAL A 6 22.61 1.68 28.78
C VAL A 6 21.82 2.56 27.81
N VAL A 7 22.25 3.80 27.60
CA VAL A 7 21.62 4.72 26.63
C VAL A 7 21.77 4.20 25.19
N ALA A 8 22.93 3.65 24.84
CA ALA A 8 23.15 3.06 23.51
C ALA A 8 22.27 1.81 23.27
N LEU A 9 22.05 0.97 24.30
CA LEU A 9 21.15 -0.18 24.20
C LEU A 9 19.67 0.22 24.05
N LEU A 10 19.24 1.28 24.74
CA LEU A 10 17.86 1.81 24.64
C LEU A 10 17.55 2.36 23.24
N LEU A 11 18.54 2.95 22.56
CA LEU A 11 18.39 3.47 21.19
C LEU A 11 18.27 2.36 20.14
N LEU A 12 18.75 1.14 20.41
CA LEU A 12 18.63 -0.02 19.50
C LEU A 12 17.25 -0.70 19.57
N MET A 13 16.47 -0.43 20.61
CA MET A 13 15.11 -0.97 20.79
C MET A 13 14.04 -0.05 20.18
N LEU A 14 14.42 1.06 19.56
CA LEU A 14 13.51 1.86 18.76
C LEU A 14 13.04 0.97 17.60
N PRO A 15 11.73 0.65 17.51
CA PRO A 15 11.24 -0.15 16.40
C PRO A 15 11.64 0.58 15.12
N SER A 16 12.40 -0.11 14.27
CA SER A 16 12.62 0.35 12.91
C SER A 16 11.24 0.45 12.29
N SER A 17 10.72 1.67 12.22
CA SER A 17 9.55 1.97 11.42
C SER A 17 10.02 1.88 9.98
N ALA A 18 10.23 0.65 9.49
CA ALA A 18 10.17 0.39 8.07
C ALA A 18 8.88 1.07 7.61
N PRO A 19 8.94 2.02 6.66
CA PRO A 19 7.76 2.73 6.21
C PRO A 19 6.76 1.66 5.78
N ARG A 20 5.68 1.51 6.56
CA ARG A 20 4.61 0.58 6.24
C ARG A 20 4.11 0.97 4.86
N LEU A 21 3.88 -0.02 4.02
CA LEU A 21 3.36 0.24 2.69
C LEU A 21 1.94 0.78 2.85
N LEU A 22 1.80 2.08 2.64
CA LEU A 22 0.56 2.80 2.86
C LEU A 22 -0.08 3.07 1.50
N CYS A 23 -1.07 2.26 1.11
CA CYS A 23 -2.09 2.70 0.15
C CYS A 23 -3.02 3.67 0.88
N GLY A 24 -2.52 4.88 1.18
CA GLY A 24 -3.23 5.84 2.02
C GLY A 24 -2.86 5.78 3.52
N VAL A 25 -3.82 5.53 4.44
CA VAL A 25 -3.68 5.53 5.91
C VAL A 25 -4.52 4.45 6.60
N GLU A 26 -5.37 3.73 5.86
CA GLU A 26 -5.89 2.47 6.37
C GLU A 26 -4.89 1.36 6.04
N LEU A 27 -4.62 0.56 7.06
CA LEU A 27 -4.29 -0.84 6.88
C LEU A 27 -5.43 -1.39 6.02
N ILE A 28 -5.28 -1.37 4.69
CA ILE A 28 -6.19 -2.16 3.87
C ILE A 28 -6.18 -3.53 4.54
N THR A 29 -7.37 -4.11 4.61
CA THR A 29 -7.76 -5.51 4.88
C THR A 29 -6.92 -6.55 4.11
N SER A 30 -5.61 -6.32 4.03
CA SER A 30 -4.65 -6.62 2.98
C SER A 30 -3.50 -7.43 3.53
N ASN A 31 -3.39 -7.67 4.84
CA ASN A 31 -2.33 -8.56 5.33
C ASN A 31 -2.39 -9.93 4.65
N ILE A 32 -3.58 -10.46 4.34
CA ILE A 32 -3.70 -11.78 3.72
C ILE A 32 -3.54 -11.70 2.19
N MET A 33 -4.24 -10.78 1.51
CA MET A 33 -4.12 -10.64 0.05
C MET A 33 -2.71 -10.18 -0.35
N GLU A 34 -2.15 -9.18 0.33
CA GLU A 34 -0.77 -8.75 0.13
C GLU A 34 0.23 -9.87 0.45
N MET A 35 -0.03 -10.69 1.48
CA MET A 35 0.80 -11.86 1.78
C MET A 35 0.75 -12.88 0.66
N PHE A 36 -0.43 -13.25 0.14
CA PHE A 36 -0.55 -14.17 -0.99
C PHE A 36 0.15 -13.61 -2.23
N VAL A 37 -0.07 -12.35 -2.59
CA VAL A 37 0.63 -11.74 -3.74
C VAL A 37 2.13 -11.64 -3.50
N LYS A 38 2.58 -11.37 -2.27
CA LYS A 38 4.01 -11.33 -1.95
C LYS A 38 4.67 -12.70 -2.06
N LEU A 39 3.96 -13.78 -1.72
CA LEU A 39 4.45 -15.16 -1.81
C LEU A 39 4.37 -15.69 -3.25
N ASP A 40 3.24 -15.52 -3.92
CA ASP A 40 2.93 -16.11 -5.22
C ASP A 40 3.47 -15.25 -6.38
N CYS A 41 3.53 -13.93 -6.19
CA CYS A 41 3.79 -12.94 -7.24
C CYS A 41 4.69 -11.78 -6.76
N PRO A 42 5.91 -12.03 -6.27
CA PRO A 42 6.76 -11.04 -5.60
C PRO A 42 7.11 -9.82 -6.48
N ASP A 43 7.28 -10.02 -7.78
CA ASP A 43 7.54 -8.92 -8.73
C ASP A 43 6.33 -8.02 -8.92
N LEU A 44 5.13 -8.61 -8.97
CA LEU A 44 3.88 -7.86 -9.03
C LEU A 44 3.70 -7.05 -7.76
N TYR A 45 3.93 -7.67 -6.59
CA TYR A 45 3.90 -7.00 -5.30
C TYR A 45 4.84 -5.78 -5.28
N THR A 46 6.08 -5.95 -5.73
CA THR A 46 7.07 -4.86 -5.76
C THR A 46 6.65 -3.71 -6.67
N ARG A 47 6.08 -4.02 -7.85
CA ARG A 47 5.57 -3.00 -8.78
C ARG A 47 4.30 -2.31 -8.26
N HIS A 48 3.43 -3.06 -7.60
CA HIS A 48 2.18 -2.57 -7.00
C HIS A 48 2.43 -1.46 -5.97
N LYS A 49 3.55 -1.54 -5.23
CA LYS A 49 3.93 -0.52 -4.25
C LYS A 49 3.90 0.90 -4.81
N LYS A 50 4.34 1.08 -6.06
CA LYS A 50 4.33 2.39 -6.70
C LYS A 50 2.90 2.91 -6.94
N CYS A 51 2.04 2.07 -7.51
CA CYS A 51 0.62 2.41 -7.72
C CYS A 51 -0.06 2.78 -6.39
N CYS A 52 0.27 2.02 -5.35
CA CYS A 52 -0.27 2.17 -4.01
C CYS A 52 0.12 3.50 -3.37
N THR A 53 1.39 3.89 -3.45
CA THR A 53 1.88 5.19 -2.97
C THR A 53 1.22 6.36 -3.71
N GLU A 54 1.10 6.29 -5.04
CA GLU A 54 0.49 7.35 -5.84
C GLU A 54 -1.01 7.53 -5.52
N HIS A 55 -1.72 6.44 -5.24
CA HIS A 55 -3.12 6.47 -4.79
C HIS A 55 -3.27 7.14 -3.43
N GLY A 56 -2.42 6.79 -2.46
CA GLY A 56 -2.40 7.43 -1.15
C GLY A 56 -2.14 8.94 -1.24
N VAL A 57 -1.21 9.36 -2.11
CA VAL A 57 -0.95 10.78 -2.38
C VAL A 57 -2.20 11.47 -2.95
N CYS A 58 -2.90 10.83 -3.89
CA CYS A 58 -4.14 11.37 -4.46
C CYS A 58 -5.21 11.65 -3.40
N TYR A 59 -5.38 10.75 -2.43
CA TYR A 59 -6.29 10.94 -1.28
C TYR A 59 -5.84 12.08 -0.36
N VAL A 60 -4.54 12.19 -0.06
CA VAL A 60 -3.99 13.28 0.76
C VAL A 60 -4.31 14.66 0.14
N PHE A 61 -4.26 14.77 -1.19
CA PHE A 61 -4.59 15.99 -1.91
C PHE A 61 -6.10 16.21 -2.13
N ARG A 62 -6.98 15.37 -1.55
CA ARG A 62 -8.44 15.46 -1.68
C ARG A 62 -8.95 15.58 -3.12
N LYS A 63 -8.25 14.94 -4.06
CA LYS A 63 -8.80 14.70 -5.39
C LYS A 63 -10.02 13.80 -5.26
N PRO A 64 -11.04 13.92 -6.14
CA PRO A 64 -12.22 13.07 -6.06
C PRO A 64 -11.85 11.60 -5.98
N TYR A 65 -12.36 10.87 -4.99
CA TYR A 65 -11.95 9.48 -4.72
C TYR A 65 -12.04 8.59 -5.97
N HIS A 66 -13.10 8.76 -6.76
CA HIS A 66 -13.31 8.01 -8.00
C HIS A 66 -12.25 8.29 -9.07
N GLU A 67 -11.61 9.48 -9.07
CA GLU A 67 -10.49 9.80 -9.94
C GLU A 67 -9.24 9.07 -9.45
N CYS A 68 -8.97 9.10 -8.14
CA CYS A 68 -7.87 8.38 -7.53
C CYS A 68 -7.96 6.87 -7.79
N ASP A 69 -9.14 6.27 -7.58
CA ASP A 69 -9.37 4.84 -7.77
C ASP A 69 -9.20 4.43 -9.24
N ARG A 70 -9.68 5.26 -10.19
CA ARG A 70 -9.46 5.02 -11.63
C ARG A 70 -7.98 5.05 -11.99
N ASN A 71 -7.24 6.05 -11.52
CA ASN A 71 -5.81 6.17 -11.79
C ASN A 71 -5.03 4.99 -11.21
N TYR A 72 -5.37 4.61 -9.98
CA TYR A 72 -4.82 3.42 -9.33
C TYR A 72 -5.09 2.15 -10.14
N CYS A 73 -6.35 1.91 -10.53
CA CYS A 73 -6.71 0.75 -11.34
C CYS A 73 -5.97 0.71 -12.68
N GLY A 74 -5.80 1.85 -13.35
CA GLY A 74 -5.01 1.93 -14.58
C GLY A 74 -3.54 1.53 -14.36
N CYS A 75 -2.94 1.97 -13.25
CA CYS A 75 -1.59 1.56 -12.88
C CYS A 75 -1.50 0.05 -12.62
N VAL A 76 -2.44 -0.48 -11.84
CA VAL A 76 -2.49 -1.90 -11.45
C VAL A 76 -2.71 -2.81 -12.66
N TYR A 77 -3.66 -2.51 -13.54
CA TYR A 77 -3.90 -3.32 -14.75
C TYR A 77 -2.68 -3.34 -15.67
N LYS A 78 -1.95 -2.22 -15.78
CA LYS A 78 -0.71 -2.16 -16.57
C LYS A 78 0.39 -3.07 -16.03
N ILE A 79 0.53 -3.20 -14.71
CA ILE A 79 1.54 -4.08 -14.10
C ILE A 79 1.07 -5.54 -14.04
N ALA A 80 -0.23 -5.78 -13.86
CA ALA A 80 -0.84 -7.09 -13.76
C ALA A 80 -0.93 -7.79 -15.12
N GLY A 81 -1.32 -7.07 -16.17
CA GLY A 81 -1.38 -7.61 -17.54
C GLY A 81 -0.01 -8.01 -18.10
N LYS A 82 1.09 -7.53 -17.51
CA LYS A 82 2.45 -8.00 -17.83
C LYS A 82 2.85 -9.29 -17.10
N ALA A 83 2.18 -9.62 -16.00
CA ALA A 83 2.47 -10.82 -15.21
C ALA A 83 1.74 -12.06 -15.76
N GLY A 84 0.51 -11.89 -16.24
CA GLY A 84 -0.32 -12.99 -16.75
C GLY A 84 -0.78 -13.97 -15.66
N GLY A 85 -1.66 -14.91 -16.03
CA GLY A 85 -2.12 -16.00 -15.18
C GLY A 85 -2.65 -15.55 -13.81
N THR A 86 -2.33 -16.32 -12.77
CA THR A 86 -2.76 -16.05 -11.39
C THR A 86 -2.33 -14.68 -10.88
N CYS A 87 -1.14 -14.22 -11.26
CA CYS A 87 -0.65 -12.89 -10.88
C CYS A 87 -1.45 -11.77 -11.52
N GLN A 88 -1.93 -11.94 -12.75
CA GLN A 88 -2.86 -10.98 -13.34
C GLN A 88 -4.15 -10.88 -12.52
N THR A 89 -4.76 -12.02 -12.15
CA THR A 89 -5.97 -12.05 -11.31
C THR A 89 -5.76 -11.38 -9.96
N HIS A 90 -4.64 -11.66 -9.30
CA HIS A 90 -4.27 -11.00 -8.04
C HIS A 90 -4.15 -9.49 -8.21
N GLY A 91 -3.51 -9.05 -9.30
CA GLY A 91 -3.42 -7.64 -9.66
C GLY A 91 -4.80 -7.01 -9.84
N GLU A 92 -5.67 -7.63 -10.64
CA GLU A 92 -7.02 -7.12 -10.90
C GLU A 92 -7.87 -7.01 -9.61
N ASN A 93 -7.70 -7.95 -8.67
CA ASN A 93 -8.39 -7.92 -7.37
C ASN A 93 -8.01 -6.71 -6.52
N PHE A 94 -6.79 -6.19 -6.63
CA PHE A 94 -6.42 -4.96 -5.92
C PHE A 94 -7.28 -3.76 -6.35
N CYS A 95 -7.64 -3.67 -7.64
CA CYS A 95 -8.51 -2.61 -8.15
C CYS A 95 -9.93 -2.76 -7.61
N ASN A 96 -10.47 -3.98 -7.62
CA ASN A 96 -11.81 -4.26 -7.09
C ASN A 96 -11.92 -3.87 -5.62
N LEU A 97 -10.92 -4.26 -4.82
CA LEU A 97 -10.86 -3.93 -3.40
C LEU A 97 -10.91 -2.42 -3.13
N VAL A 98 -10.11 -1.64 -3.88
CA VAL A 98 -10.11 -0.17 -3.74
C VAL A 98 -11.41 0.45 -4.20
N LYS A 99 -12.06 -0.05 -5.26
CA LYS A 99 -13.39 0.44 -5.67
C LYS A 99 -14.47 0.18 -4.61
N ASP A 100 -14.41 -0.97 -3.96
CA ASP A 100 -15.41 -1.39 -2.97
C ASP A 100 -15.22 -0.67 -1.62
N THR A 101 -13.97 -0.40 -1.24
CA THR A 101 -13.63 0.12 0.10
C THR A 101 -13.14 1.57 0.10
N GLY A 102 -12.70 2.10 -1.04
CA GLY A 102 -12.03 3.39 -1.16
C GLY A 102 -12.86 4.56 -0.66
N ARG A 103 -14.17 4.55 -0.91
CA ARG A 103 -15.11 5.56 -0.41
C ARG A 103 -15.16 5.63 1.12
N ASN A 104 -15.09 4.48 1.79
CA ASN A 104 -15.22 4.38 3.25
C ASN A 104 -14.01 5.02 3.94
N VAL A 105 -12.84 4.87 3.32
CA VAL A 105 -11.57 5.35 3.88
C VAL A 105 -11.22 6.75 3.42
N TYR A 106 -11.73 7.22 2.28
CA TYR A 106 -11.39 8.51 1.67
C TYR A 106 -11.48 9.70 2.64
N HIS A 107 -12.47 9.72 3.53
CA HIS A 107 -12.69 10.79 4.49
C HIS A 107 -11.66 10.83 5.64
N LEU A 108 -10.89 9.76 5.83
CA LEU A 108 -9.82 9.69 6.84
C LEU A 108 -8.55 10.44 6.40
N HIS A 109 -8.54 11.04 5.19
CA HIS A 109 -7.36 11.65 4.59
C HIS A 109 -7.45 13.18 4.46
N GLY A 110 -6.33 13.84 4.76
CA GLY A 110 -6.10 15.28 4.63
C GLY A 110 -5.85 15.96 5.96
N ARG A 111 -4.68 16.63 6.11
CA ARG A 111 -4.46 17.60 7.20
C ARG A 111 -5.51 18.71 7.08
N ARG A 112 -6.08 19.12 8.21
CA ARG A 112 -6.57 20.50 8.34
C ARG A 112 -5.39 21.45 8.27
#